data_AF-A0A9E5NK34-F1
#
_entry.id   AF-A0A9E5NK34-F1
#
_cell.length_a   1.000
_cell.length_b   1.000
_cell.length_c   1.000
_cell.angle_alpha   90.00
_cell.angle_beta   90.00
_cell.angle_gamma   90.00
#
_symmetry.space_group_name_H-M   'P 1'
#
loop_
_entity.id
_entity.type
_entity.pdbx_description
1 polymer ?
#
loop_
_entity_poly.entity_id
_entity_poly.type
_entity_poly.pdbx_seq_one_letter_code
_entity_poly.pdbx_strand_id
1 'polypeptide(L)'
;MTTNPGDGLLLLTPKDWKLRLEGRVRRPFELSYAELLSLPSTQAVATLDCTVGWYSTQIWQGIPLEELLAFAEPQVVVGYVRLQAASGYSKGFLLPH
;
A
#
# COMPACT_ATOMS: atom_id res chain seq x y z
N MET A 1 -10.62 -16.46 13.05
CA MET A 1 -11.64 -16.03 12.08
C MET A 1 -10.98 -15.07 11.11
N THR A 2 -10.62 -15.53 9.91
CA THR A 2 -10.14 -14.70 8.81
C THR A 2 -11.36 -14.27 8.01
N THR A 3 -11.73 -12.99 8.04
CA THR A 3 -12.77 -12.46 7.15
C THR A 3 -12.22 -12.46 5.73
N ASN A 4 -12.87 -13.20 4.83
CA ASN A 4 -12.62 -13.14 3.40
C ASN A 4 -13.17 -11.82 2.83
N PRO A 5 -12.64 -11.30 1.71
CA PRO A 5 -13.28 -10.22 0.97
C PRO A 5 -14.67 -10.70 0.49
N GLY A 6 -15.75 -10.12 1.02
CA GLY A 6 -17.12 -10.50 0.65
C GLY A 6 -18.20 -10.19 1.70
N ASP A 7 -17.84 -9.95 2.96
CA ASP A 7 -18.84 -9.74 4.04
C ASP A 7 -19.53 -8.35 4.03
N GLY A 8 -19.25 -7.54 3.00
CA GLY A 8 -19.95 -6.31 2.67
C GLY A 8 -19.41 -5.74 1.35
N LEU A 9 -20.29 -5.33 0.44
CA LEU A 9 -19.87 -4.64 -0.79
C LEU A 9 -19.24 -3.30 -0.41
N LEU A 10 -17.91 -3.23 -0.48
CA LEU A 10 -17.18 -1.98 -0.38
C LEU A 10 -17.38 -1.21 -1.69
N LEU A 11 -18.39 -0.35 -1.72
CA LEU A 11 -18.64 0.57 -2.83
C LEU A 11 -17.68 1.75 -2.72
N LEU A 12 -16.47 1.57 -3.25
CA LEU A 12 -15.43 2.59 -3.23
C LEU A 12 -15.15 3.06 -4.66
N THR A 13 -15.31 4.35 -4.93
CA THR A 13 -14.92 4.94 -6.22
C THR A 13 -13.52 5.56 -6.13
N PRO A 14 -12.82 5.76 -7.26
CA PRO A 14 -11.54 6.45 -7.27
C PRO A 14 -11.57 7.86 -6.65
N LYS A 15 -12.75 8.52 -6.64
CA LYS A 15 -12.93 9.84 -6.03
C LYS A 15 -13.01 9.77 -4.51
N ASP A 16 -13.56 8.68 -3.98
CA ASP A 16 -13.72 8.46 -2.53
C ASP A 16 -12.47 7.83 -1.90
N TRP A 17 -11.62 7.21 -2.73
CA TRP A 17 -10.42 6.54 -2.27
C TRP A 17 -9.36 7.53 -1.76
N LYS A 18 -8.79 7.21 -0.61
CA LYS A 18 -7.68 7.93 0.01
C LYS A 18 -6.61 6.96 0.51
N LEU A 19 -5.35 7.35 0.36
CA LEU A 19 -4.20 6.73 1.04
C LEU A 19 -3.70 7.68 2.10
N ARG A 20 -3.74 7.22 3.34
CA ARG A 20 -3.19 7.95 4.49
C ARG A 20 -1.87 7.32 4.91
N LEU A 21 -0.86 8.15 5.09
CA LEU A 21 0.43 7.76 5.62
C LEU A 21 0.66 8.47 6.96
N GLU A 22 0.73 7.68 8.03
CA GLU A 22 0.78 8.17 9.39
C GLU A 22 1.62 7.26 10.31
N GLY A 23 1.63 7.56 11.60
CA GLY A 23 2.41 6.82 12.61
C GLY A 23 3.67 7.58 13.02
N ARG A 24 4.81 6.88 13.07
CA ARG A 24 6.10 7.44 13.52
C ARG A 24 6.83 8.18 12.40
N VAL A 25 6.19 9.22 11.89
CA VAL A 25 6.66 10.05 10.79
C VAL A 25 6.65 11.51 11.21
N ARG A 26 7.49 12.35 10.60
CA ARG A 26 7.50 13.80 10.90
C ARG A 26 6.44 14.56 10.11
N ARG A 27 6.09 14.06 8.92
CA ARG A 27 5.19 14.72 7.97
C ARG A 27 4.08 13.76 7.51
N PRO A 28 3.07 13.46 8.34
CA PRO A 28 1.94 12.64 7.91
C PRO A 28 1.19 13.34 6.77
N PHE A 29 0.65 12.56 5.84
CA PHE A 29 -0.09 13.10 4.69
C PHE A 29 -1.20 12.15 4.24
N GLU A 30 -2.06 12.67 3.37
CA GLU A 30 -3.10 11.92 2.67
C GLU A 30 -3.02 12.22 1.17
N LEU A 31 -3.22 11.20 0.34
CA LEU A 31 -3.30 11.31 -1.11
C LEU A 31 -4.66 10.79 -1.60
N SER A 32 -5.27 11.52 -2.53
CA SER A 32 -6.30 10.99 -3.41
C SER A 32 -5.71 10.00 -4.41
N TYR A 33 -6.58 9.21 -5.04
CA TYR A 33 -6.17 8.31 -6.10
C TYR A 33 -5.50 9.05 -7.28
N ALA A 34 -6.03 10.22 -7.64
CA ALA A 34 -5.46 11.05 -8.71
C ALA A 34 -4.06 11.59 -8.36
N GLU A 35 -3.83 12.01 -7.11
CA GLU A 35 -2.51 12.45 -6.65
C GLU A 35 -1.52 11.30 -6.60
N LEU A 36 -1.95 10.08 -6.23
CA LEU A 36 -1.07 8.91 -6.28
C LEU A 36 -0.61 8.62 -7.72
N LEU A 37 -1.52 8.71 -8.69
CA LEU A 37 -1.20 8.47 -10.10
C LEU A 37 -0.33 9.57 -10.73
N SER A 38 -0.24 10.76 -10.14
CA SER A 38 0.63 11.82 -10.63
C SER A 38 2.07 11.74 -10.10
N LEU A 39 2.34 10.87 -9.13
CA LEU A 39 3.69 10.62 -8.63
C LEU A 39 4.56 9.88 -9.67
N PRO A 40 5.89 10.04 -9.60
CA PRO A 40 6.81 9.24 -10.41
C PRO A 40 6.51 7.75 -10.24
N SER A 41 6.40 7.05 -11.36
CA SER A 41 6.04 5.64 -11.39
C SER A 41 7.11 4.83 -12.11
N THR A 42 7.42 3.67 -11.55
CA THR A 42 8.32 2.67 -12.12
C THR A 42 7.53 1.41 -12.49
N GLN A 43 8.15 0.57 -13.32
CA GLN A 43 7.61 -0.74 -13.71
C GLN A 43 8.48 -1.86 -13.15
N ALA A 44 7.85 -2.96 -12.73
CA ALA A 44 8.52 -4.15 -12.25
C ALA A 44 7.85 -5.41 -12.80
N VAL A 45 8.64 -6.34 -13.34
CA VAL A 45 8.15 -7.68 -13.66
C VAL A 45 8.19 -8.50 -12.37
N ALA A 46 7.02 -8.95 -11.90
CA ALA A 46 6.95 -9.77 -10.69
C ALA A 46 5.82 -10.81 -10.77
N THR A 47 6.04 -11.93 -10.08
CA THR A 47 5.06 -13.01 -9.92
C THR A 47 4.30 -12.82 -8.63
N LEU A 48 2.97 -12.76 -8.72
CA LEU A 48 2.08 -12.96 -7.57
C LEU A 48 1.82 -14.46 -7.47
N ASP A 49 2.38 -15.09 -6.44
CA ASP A 49 2.21 -16.50 -6.12
C ASP A 49 1.22 -16.65 -4.96
N CYS A 50 0.08 -17.28 -5.22
CA CYS A 50 -0.95 -17.49 -4.23
C CYS A 50 -0.78 -18.86 -3.57
N THR A 51 -0.83 -18.87 -2.24
CA THR A 51 -0.70 -20.08 -1.42
C THR A 51 -1.77 -21.13 -1.68
N VAL A 52 -2.84 -20.80 -2.41
CA VAL A 52 -3.92 -21.73 -2.80
C VAL A 52 -3.71 -22.36 -4.18
N GLY A 53 -2.53 -22.20 -4.79
CA GLY A 53 -2.11 -22.98 -5.96
C GLY A 53 -2.28 -22.31 -7.32
N TRP A 54 -2.35 -20.98 -7.37
CA TRP A 54 -2.32 -20.22 -8.63
C TRP A 54 -1.26 -19.13 -8.58
N TYR A 55 -0.71 -18.77 -9.73
CA TYR A 55 0.25 -17.68 -9.84
C TYR A 55 0.03 -16.86 -11.11
N SER A 56 0.54 -15.63 -11.13
CA SER A 56 0.53 -14.78 -12.33
C SER A 56 1.77 -13.89 -12.36
N THR A 57 2.50 -13.88 -13.48
CA THR A 57 3.61 -12.96 -13.72
C THR A 57 3.13 -11.82 -14.59
N GLN A 58 3.34 -10.59 -14.13
CA GLN A 58 2.86 -9.38 -14.80
C GLN A 58 3.92 -8.29 -14.78
N ILE A 59 3.73 -7.28 -15.63
CA ILE A 59 4.40 -5.97 -15.49
C ILE A 59 3.52 -5.12 -14.57
N TRP A 60 4.00 -4.89 -13.36
CA TRP A 60 3.35 -4.02 -12.38
C TRP A 60 3.84 -2.59 -12.54
N GLN A 61 2.96 -1.61 -12.34
CA GLN A 61 3.29 -0.19 -12.40
C GLN A 61 2.82 0.51 -11.13
N GLY A 62 3.67 1.34 -10.54
CA GLY A 62 3.34 2.12 -9.35
C GLY A 62 4.51 2.96 -8.87
N ILE A 63 4.38 3.59 -7.70
CA ILE A 63 5.49 4.24 -6.99
C ILE A 63 6.17 3.22 -6.06
N PRO A 64 7.52 3.18 -5.99
CA PRO A 64 8.22 2.39 -4.98
C PRO A 64 7.82 2.79 -3.56
N LEU A 65 7.56 1.81 -2.68
CA LEU A 65 7.10 2.09 -1.32
C LEU A 65 8.11 2.94 -0.52
N GLU A 66 9.40 2.72 -0.72
CA GLU A 66 10.48 3.50 -0.09
C GLU A 66 10.43 4.99 -0.47
N GLU A 67 10.19 5.30 -1.73
CA GLU A 67 10.05 6.69 -2.21
C GLU A 67 8.80 7.34 -1.62
N LEU A 68 7.68 6.60 -1.59
CA LEU A 68 6.44 7.08 -0.98
C LEU A 68 6.61 7.35 0.53
N LEU A 69 7.30 6.47 1.25
CA LEU A 69 7.60 6.63 2.67
C LEU A 69 8.51 7.84 2.93
N ALA A 70 9.46 8.13 2.04
CA ALA A 70 10.38 9.25 2.18
C ALA A 70 9.66 10.61 2.28
N PHE A 71 8.54 10.79 1.56
CA PHE A 71 7.72 12.02 1.66
C PHE A 71 7.16 12.29 3.06
N ALA A 72 7.04 11.25 3.89
CA ALA A 72 6.55 11.36 5.25
C ALA A 72 7.66 11.69 6.26
N GLU A 73 8.93 11.61 5.86
CA GLU A 73 10.09 11.74 6.73
C GLU A 73 10.00 10.80 7.95
N PRO A 74 10.15 9.47 7.74
CA PRO A 74 10.09 8.49 8.82
C PRO A 74 11.12 8.79 9.90
N GLN A 75 10.75 8.58 11.16
CA GLN A 75 11.71 8.72 12.25
C GLN A 75 12.73 7.58 12.20
N VAL A 76 13.96 7.83 12.64
CA VAL A 76 15.11 6.89 12.54
C VAL A 76 14.87 5.53 13.21
N VAL A 77 13.84 5.41 14.06
CA VAL A 77 13.52 4.18 14.83
C VAL A 77 12.31 3.42 14.24
N VAL A 78 11.97 3.62 12.96
CA VAL A 78 10.88 2.88 12.30
C VAL A 78 11.42 1.61 11.64
N GLY A 79 11.22 0.47 12.29
CA GLY A 79 11.58 -0.85 11.75
C GLY A 79 10.44 -1.60 11.05
N TYR A 80 9.25 -0.99 10.94
CA TYR A 80 8.04 -1.69 10.50
C TYR A 80 7.02 -0.75 9.85
N VAL A 81 6.41 -1.22 8.77
CA VAL A 81 5.28 -0.59 8.09
C VAL A 81 4.08 -1.52 8.12
N ARG A 82 2.90 -0.96 8.39
CA ARG A 82 1.60 -1.65 8.26
C ARG A 82 0.86 -1.09 7.06
N LEU A 83 0.46 -1.96 6.15
CA LEU A 83 -0.49 -1.64 5.10
C LEU A 83 -1.88 -2.09 5.54
N GLN A 84 -2.86 -1.20 5.48
CA GLN A 84 -4.25 -1.49 5.80
C GLN A 84 -5.13 -1.12 4.61
N ALA A 85 -5.95 -2.07 4.15
CA ALA A 85 -6.94 -1.87 3.11
C ALA A 85 -8.22 -1.28 3.69
N ALA A 86 -9.02 -0.62 2.85
CA ALA A 86 -10.34 -0.11 3.22
C ALA A 86 -11.30 -1.20 3.74
N SER A 87 -11.07 -2.47 3.36
CA SER A 87 -11.80 -3.64 3.88
C SER A 87 -11.44 -4.03 5.32
N GLY A 88 -10.47 -3.36 5.93
CA GLY A 88 -9.96 -3.69 7.26
C GLY A 88 -8.85 -4.74 7.27
N TYR A 89 -8.60 -5.44 6.14
CA TYR A 89 -7.44 -6.32 6.02
C TYR A 89 -6.15 -5.54 6.21
N SER A 90 -5.20 -6.09 6.97
CA SER A 90 -3.89 -5.46 7.15
C SER A 90 -2.75 -6.47 7.15
N LYS A 91 -1.59 -6.00 6.68
CA LYS A 91 -0.34 -6.77 6.66
C LYS A 91 0.83 -5.89 7.07
N GLY A 92 1.75 -6.50 7.79
CA GLY A 92 2.99 -5.88 8.24
C GLY A 92 4.20 -6.30 7.44
N PHE A 93 5.13 -5.37 7.26
CA PHE A 93 6.44 -5.62 6.67
C PHE A 93 7.52 -4.96 7.52
N LEU A 94 8.64 -5.65 7.70
CA LEU A 94 9.83 -5.03 8.27
C LEU A 94 10.43 -4.11 7.22
N LEU A 95 10.88 -2.94 7.66
CA LEU A 95 11.68 -2.07 6.80
C LEU A 95 13.15 -2.51 6.89
N PRO A 96 13.83 -2.69 5.75
CA PRO A 96 15.27 -2.90 5.77
C PRO A 96 15.96 -1.68 6.39
N HIS A 97 17.02 -1.94 7.16
CA HIS A 97 17.87 -0.92 7.77
C HIS A 97 18.97 -0.46 6.82
#